data_AF-A0A957ERB4-F1
#
_entry.id   AF-A0A957ERB4-F1
#
_cell.length_a   1.000
_cell.length_b   1.000
_cell.length_c   1.000
_cell.angle_alpha   90.00
_cell.angle_beta   90.00
_cell.angle_gamma   90.00
#
_symmetry.space_group_name_H-M   'P 1'
#
loop_
_entity.id
_entity.type
_entity.pdbx_description
1 polymer ?
#
loop_
_entity_poly.entity_id
_entity_poly.type
_entity_poly.pdbx_seq_one_letter_code
_entity_poly.pdbx_strand_id
1 'polypeptide(L)'
;MRELPSVDRLLRLPVTIDLMDEYGRSLTLEALRATLDQTRHAIQNGQPHVPANALLVQEARQWLEELLTPTLRPVINASGVIVHTNLGRAPLSAATLQAIQTSAIGYATLEYDLDAGERGSRSVHAEALLTRLLGSEAATVVNNNAAAVLLMLSALCNGREVIISRGQLVEIGGGFRVPDVMAQSGAKLVEVGTTNRTHLRDYEAAINENTAAILVAHHSNFKIIGFTTEPELAELAELAHAHNLPLLYDQGSGALLDTAPYGLAHEPTVPEGLNAGCDVVTFSGDK
;
A
#
# COMPACT_ATOMS: atom_id res chain seq x y z
N MET A 1 -51.80 -5.33 10.53
CA MET A 1 -51.04 -4.16 11.05
C MET A 1 -51.21 -3.91 12.55
N ARG A 2 -52.42 -4.05 13.14
CA ARG A 2 -52.66 -3.86 14.59
C ARG A 2 -51.97 -4.88 15.52
N GLU A 3 -51.44 -5.98 14.98
CA GLU A 3 -50.80 -7.06 15.75
C GLU A 3 -49.28 -6.92 15.88
N LEU A 4 -48.65 -5.98 15.16
CA LEU A 4 -47.20 -5.75 15.27
C LEU A 4 -46.88 -5.12 16.65
N PRO A 5 -45.96 -5.69 17.45
CA PRO A 5 -45.63 -5.13 18.76
C PRO A 5 -44.97 -3.75 18.63
N SER A 6 -45.17 -2.88 19.63
CA SER A 6 -44.40 -1.66 19.74
C SER A 6 -42.94 -1.97 20.08
N VAL A 7 -42.03 -1.11 19.63
CA VAL A 7 -40.61 -1.18 20.00
C VAL A 7 -40.44 -1.21 21.52
N ASP A 8 -41.20 -0.40 22.26
CA ASP A 8 -41.16 -0.38 23.73
C ASP A 8 -41.55 -1.70 24.37
N ARG A 9 -42.45 -2.47 23.75
CA ARG A 9 -42.82 -3.81 24.23
C ARG A 9 -41.68 -4.78 24.03
N LEU A 10 -40.99 -4.71 22.89
CA LEU A 10 -39.83 -5.56 22.61
C LEU A 10 -38.66 -5.23 23.54
N LEU A 11 -38.40 -3.94 23.80
CA LEU A 11 -37.34 -3.49 24.71
C LEU A 11 -37.44 -4.01 26.15
N ARG A 12 -38.62 -4.43 26.60
CA ARG A 12 -38.85 -4.96 27.95
C ARG A 12 -38.69 -6.49 28.04
N LEU A 13 -38.46 -7.17 26.92
CA LEU A 13 -38.26 -8.61 26.90
C LEU A 13 -36.86 -8.94 27.45
N PRO A 14 -36.71 -10.00 28.28
CA PRO A 14 -35.40 -10.39 28.81
C PRO A 14 -34.34 -10.56 27.72
N VAL A 15 -34.71 -11.22 26.61
CA VAL A 15 -33.81 -11.48 25.47
C VAL A 15 -33.33 -10.19 24.79
N THR A 16 -34.12 -9.11 24.88
CA THR A 16 -33.73 -7.79 24.36
C THR A 16 -32.86 -7.02 25.35
N ILE A 17 -32.98 -7.28 26.66
CA ILE A 17 -32.07 -6.72 27.66
C ILE A 17 -30.66 -7.26 27.41
N ASP A 18 -30.52 -8.56 27.16
CA ASP A 18 -29.23 -9.17 26.79
C ASP A 18 -28.60 -8.47 25.57
N LEU A 19 -29.41 -8.14 24.54
CA LEU A 19 -28.92 -7.38 23.38
C LEU A 19 -28.48 -5.96 23.73
N MET A 20 -29.15 -5.30 24.67
CA MET A 20 -28.75 -3.95 25.09
C MET A 20 -27.46 -3.97 25.91
N ASP A 21 -27.22 -5.03 26.69
CA ASP A 21 -25.98 -5.19 27.45
C ASP A 21 -24.79 -5.51 26.53
N GLU A 22 -25.03 -6.30 25.46
CA GLU A 22 -23.99 -6.70 24.50
C GLU A 22 -23.68 -5.60 23.46
N TYR A 23 -24.71 -5.00 22.86
CA TYR A 23 -24.58 -4.09 21.71
C TYR A 23 -24.85 -2.61 22.05
N GLY A 24 -25.31 -2.34 23.27
CA GLY A 24 -25.73 -1.00 23.68
C GLY A 24 -27.14 -0.65 23.20
N ARG A 25 -27.88 0.05 24.07
CA ARG A 25 -29.30 0.41 23.86
C ARG A 25 -29.59 1.08 22.52
N SER A 26 -28.70 1.96 22.04
CA SER A 26 -28.92 2.71 20.80
C SER A 26 -28.99 1.80 19.58
N LEU A 27 -28.02 0.89 19.45
CA LEU A 27 -27.97 -0.05 18.33
C LEU A 27 -29.10 -1.08 18.42
N THR A 28 -29.41 -1.58 19.62
CA THR A 28 -30.56 -2.47 19.81
C THR A 28 -31.87 -1.82 19.38
N LEU A 29 -32.06 -0.54 19.70
CA LEU A 29 -33.26 0.22 19.31
C LEU A 29 -33.36 0.37 17.79
N GLU A 30 -32.24 0.68 17.14
CA GLU A 30 -32.15 0.79 15.68
C GLU A 30 -32.47 -0.54 15.00
N ALA A 31 -31.87 -1.64 15.46
CA ALA A 31 -32.11 -2.98 14.95
C ALA A 31 -33.59 -3.38 15.07
N LEU A 32 -34.20 -3.18 16.23
CA LEU A 32 -35.63 -3.48 16.43
C LEU A 32 -36.52 -2.65 15.51
N ARG A 33 -36.18 -1.38 15.27
CA ARG A 33 -36.93 -0.53 14.33
C ARG A 33 -36.78 -1.05 12.90
N ALA A 34 -35.55 -1.34 12.47
CA ALA A 34 -35.29 -1.89 11.14
C ALA A 34 -36.04 -3.21 10.91
N THR A 35 -35.99 -4.13 11.88
CA THR A 35 -36.74 -5.39 11.83
C THR A 35 -38.25 -5.14 11.76
N LEU A 36 -38.81 -4.30 12.64
CA LEU A 36 -40.25 -4.01 12.64
C LEU A 36 -40.72 -3.31 11.36
N ASP A 37 -39.88 -2.47 10.77
CA ASP A 37 -40.16 -1.80 9.50
C ASP A 37 -40.13 -2.81 8.34
N GLN A 38 -39.17 -3.72 8.31
CA GLN A 38 -39.10 -4.82 7.35
C GLN A 38 -40.33 -5.75 7.47
N THR A 39 -40.70 -6.15 8.70
CA THR A 39 -41.91 -6.93 8.94
C THR A 39 -43.16 -6.19 8.47
N ARG A 40 -43.24 -4.88 8.70
CA ARG A 40 -44.38 -4.05 8.27
C ARG A 40 -44.50 -4.04 6.75
N HIS A 41 -43.39 -3.89 6.03
CA HIS A 41 -43.36 -3.98 4.57
C HIS A 41 -43.78 -5.36 4.06
N ALA A 42 -43.31 -6.44 4.68
CA ALA A 42 -43.66 -7.80 4.28
C ALA A 42 -45.16 -8.08 4.43
N ILE A 43 -45.79 -7.59 5.51
CA ILE A 43 -47.24 -7.69 5.74
C ILE A 43 -48.03 -6.92 4.68
N GLN A 44 -47.58 -5.72 4.31
CA GLN A 44 -48.21 -4.93 3.24
C GLN A 44 -48.14 -5.63 1.88
N ASN A 45 -47.09 -6.43 1.65
CA ASN A 45 -46.87 -7.19 0.43
C ASN A 45 -47.52 -8.60 0.44
N GLY A 46 -48.43 -8.87 1.37
CA GLY A 46 -49.26 -10.07 1.36
C GLY A 46 -48.80 -11.22 2.27
N GLN A 47 -47.78 -11.01 3.13
CA GLN A 47 -47.52 -11.97 4.21
C GLN A 47 -48.56 -11.81 5.33
N PRO A 48 -49.36 -12.85 5.64
CA PRO A 48 -50.52 -12.69 6.50
C PRO A 48 -50.21 -12.69 8.00
N HIS A 49 -49.01 -13.08 8.43
CA HIS A 49 -48.70 -13.36 9.83
C HIS A 49 -47.61 -12.45 10.41
N VAL A 50 -47.86 -11.91 11.61
CA VAL A 50 -46.85 -11.21 12.41
C VAL A 50 -45.98 -12.26 13.12
N PRO A 51 -44.65 -12.24 12.93
CA PRO A 51 -43.74 -13.10 13.67
C PRO A 51 -43.89 -12.97 15.19
N ALA A 52 -43.65 -14.05 15.92
CA ALA A 52 -43.60 -13.99 17.38
C ALA A 52 -42.51 -13.00 17.86
N ASN A 53 -42.74 -12.33 18.99
CA ASN A 53 -41.77 -11.37 19.55
C ASN A 53 -40.35 -11.93 19.66
N ALA A 54 -40.20 -13.20 20.03
CA ALA A 54 -38.89 -13.85 20.12
C ALA A 54 -38.16 -13.90 18.77
N LEU A 55 -38.90 -14.13 17.68
CA LEU A 55 -38.35 -14.15 16.33
C LEU A 55 -37.97 -12.73 15.87
N LEU A 56 -38.78 -11.72 16.16
CA LEU A 56 -38.43 -10.31 15.88
C LEU A 56 -37.15 -9.88 16.60
N VAL A 57 -36.96 -10.32 17.85
CA VAL A 57 -35.72 -10.00 18.57
C VAL A 57 -34.54 -10.81 18.03
N GLN A 58 -34.75 -12.05 17.58
CA GLN A 58 -33.73 -12.84 16.92
C GLN A 58 -33.30 -12.23 15.57
N GLU A 59 -34.24 -11.74 14.77
CA GLU A 59 -33.96 -11.02 13.53
C GLU A 59 -33.20 -9.71 13.80
N ALA A 60 -33.57 -8.98 14.85
CA ALA A 60 -32.83 -7.80 15.29
C ALA A 60 -31.40 -8.15 15.74
N ARG A 61 -31.18 -9.30 16.41
CA ARG A 61 -29.85 -9.81 16.74
C ARG A 61 -29.04 -10.09 15.47
N GLN A 62 -29.61 -10.84 14.52
CA GLN A 62 -28.92 -11.15 13.26
C GLN A 62 -28.53 -9.86 12.52
N TRP A 63 -29.42 -8.87 12.50
CA TRP A 63 -29.13 -7.58 11.90
C TRP A 63 -27.95 -6.86 12.60
N LEU A 64 -27.87 -6.93 13.94
CA LEU A 64 -26.73 -6.38 14.70
C LEU A 64 -25.44 -7.14 14.42
N GLU A 65 -25.49 -8.47 14.38
CA GLU A 65 -24.35 -9.32 14.06
C GLU A 65 -23.80 -9.00 12.66
N GLU A 66 -24.68 -8.84 11.67
CA GLU A 66 -24.31 -8.45 10.30
C GLU A 66 -23.74 -7.02 10.24
N LEU A 67 -24.39 -6.06 10.91
CA LEU A 67 -23.93 -4.67 10.96
C LEU A 67 -22.54 -4.54 11.57
N LEU A 68 -22.29 -5.30 12.64
CA LEU A 68 -21.05 -5.23 13.42
C LEU A 68 -20.00 -6.24 12.96
N THR A 69 -20.31 -7.06 11.96
CA THR A 69 -19.31 -7.94 11.34
C THR A 69 -18.19 -7.09 10.76
N PRO A 70 -16.92 -7.28 11.18
CA PRO A 70 -15.81 -6.54 10.62
C PRO A 70 -15.71 -6.73 9.12
N THR A 71 -15.49 -5.64 8.38
CA THR A 71 -15.30 -5.69 6.92
C THR A 71 -13.92 -6.24 6.55
N LEU A 72 -12.91 -5.99 7.39
CA LEU A 72 -11.57 -6.59 7.28
C LEU A 72 -11.48 -7.80 8.20
N ARG A 73 -11.23 -8.99 7.62
CA ARG A 73 -11.20 -10.26 8.33
C ARG A 73 -10.00 -11.10 7.91
N PRO A 74 -9.44 -11.93 8.82
CA PRO A 74 -8.40 -12.87 8.44
C PRO A 74 -8.94 -13.90 7.44
N VAL A 75 -8.10 -14.31 6.51
CA VAL A 75 -8.42 -15.32 5.49
C VAL A 75 -7.32 -16.37 5.39
N ILE A 76 -7.69 -17.57 4.95
CA ILE A 76 -6.71 -18.60 4.59
C ILE A 76 -6.37 -18.40 3.10
N ASN A 77 -5.11 -18.07 2.81
CA ASN A 77 -4.62 -17.96 1.44
C ASN A 77 -4.28 -19.35 0.88
N ALA A 78 -5.11 -19.84 -0.04
CA ALA A 78 -4.92 -21.10 -0.75
C ALA A 78 -4.59 -20.92 -2.25
N SER A 79 -4.26 -19.70 -2.70
CA SER A 79 -4.01 -19.44 -4.12
C SER A 79 -2.59 -19.80 -4.58
N GLY A 80 -1.66 -20.00 -3.65
CA GLY A 80 -0.23 -20.17 -3.94
C GLY A 80 0.51 -18.87 -4.27
N VAL A 81 -0.17 -17.72 -4.27
CA VAL A 81 0.44 -16.40 -4.47
C VAL A 81 0.91 -15.86 -3.10
N ILE A 82 2.22 -15.72 -2.92
CA ILE A 82 2.83 -15.22 -1.68
C ILE A 82 2.55 -13.73 -1.51
N VAL A 83 2.99 -12.89 -2.46
CA VAL A 83 2.76 -11.44 -2.45
C VAL A 83 1.39 -11.14 -3.07
N HIS A 84 0.33 -11.45 -2.33
CA HIS A 84 -1.04 -11.32 -2.82
C HIS A 84 -1.57 -9.90 -2.59
N THR A 85 -1.61 -9.07 -3.64
CA THR A 85 -2.04 -7.66 -3.54
C THR A 85 -3.42 -7.47 -2.92
N ASN A 86 -4.41 -8.31 -3.27
CA ASN A 86 -5.76 -8.22 -2.70
C ASN A 86 -5.90 -8.75 -1.26
N LEU A 87 -4.95 -9.58 -0.78
CA LEU A 87 -4.99 -10.17 0.56
C LEU A 87 -3.99 -9.51 1.53
N GLY A 88 -3.44 -8.35 1.16
CA GLY A 88 -2.56 -7.57 2.04
C GLY A 88 -1.07 -7.82 1.89
N ARG A 89 -0.61 -8.44 0.79
CA ARG A 89 0.80 -8.68 0.47
C ARG A 89 1.54 -9.50 1.55
N ALA A 90 2.73 -9.08 1.97
CA ALA A 90 3.58 -9.81 2.91
C ALA A 90 2.97 -9.83 4.33
N PRO A 91 2.66 -11.00 4.91
CA PRO A 91 2.27 -11.08 6.31
C PRO A 91 3.47 -10.81 7.23
N LEU A 92 3.19 -10.31 8.44
CA LEU A 92 4.22 -10.00 9.42
C LEU A 92 4.62 -11.21 10.25
N SER A 93 5.90 -11.30 10.59
CA SER A 93 6.41 -12.32 11.50
C SER A 93 5.90 -12.10 12.94
N ALA A 94 5.89 -13.16 13.76
CA ALA A 94 5.54 -13.05 15.18
C ALA A 94 6.44 -12.04 15.93
N ALA A 95 7.74 -11.99 15.61
CA ALA A 95 8.68 -11.05 16.20
C ALA A 95 8.33 -9.60 15.82
N THR A 96 7.95 -9.35 14.56
CA THR A 96 7.52 -8.02 14.10
C THR A 96 6.23 -7.59 14.81
N LEU A 97 5.25 -8.48 14.93
CA LEU A 97 4.00 -8.20 15.64
C LEU A 97 4.24 -7.90 17.12
N GLN A 98 5.15 -8.63 17.77
CA GLN A 98 5.53 -8.37 19.15
C GLN A 98 6.22 -7.00 19.31
N ALA A 99 7.08 -6.61 18.37
CA ALA A 99 7.71 -5.29 18.38
C ALA A 99 6.68 -4.15 18.22
N ILE A 100 5.72 -4.30 17.30
CA ILE A 100 4.61 -3.35 17.11
C ILE A 100 3.76 -3.27 18.39
N GLN A 101 3.40 -4.39 18.98
CA GLN A 101 2.61 -4.41 20.21
C GLN A 101 3.34 -3.71 21.36
N THR A 102 4.65 -3.95 21.49
CA THR A 102 5.49 -3.33 22.52
C THR A 102 5.52 -1.81 22.39
N SER A 103 5.63 -1.28 21.16
CA SER A 103 5.67 0.16 20.92
C SER A 103 4.30 0.84 20.93
N ALA A 104 3.22 0.09 20.71
CA ALA A 104 1.86 0.64 20.59
C ALA A 104 1.02 0.59 21.88
N ILE A 105 1.36 -0.24 22.87
CA ILE A 105 0.59 -0.36 24.13
C ILE A 105 0.64 0.92 24.97
N GLY A 106 1.73 1.69 24.88
CA GLY A 106 1.94 2.88 25.70
C GLY A 106 2.65 3.99 24.93
N TYR A 107 3.26 4.92 25.67
CA TYR A 107 4.12 5.93 25.06
C TYR A 107 5.42 5.31 24.58
N ALA A 108 5.91 5.81 23.44
CA ALA A 108 7.20 5.44 22.88
C ALA A 108 8.02 6.70 22.57
N THR A 109 9.33 6.56 22.49
CA THR A 109 10.28 7.61 22.08
C THR A 109 10.24 7.85 20.58
N LEU A 110 9.03 8.01 20.03
CA LEU A 110 8.78 8.15 18.60
C LEU A 110 9.43 9.44 18.05
N GLU A 111 9.28 10.55 18.76
CA GLU A 111 9.87 11.85 18.43
C GLU A 111 10.54 12.48 19.65
N TYR A 112 11.22 11.66 20.46
CA TYR A 112 11.87 12.12 21.68
C TYR A 112 13.28 11.54 21.81
N ASP A 113 14.26 12.42 21.91
CA ASP A 113 15.65 12.07 22.16
C ASP A 113 15.86 11.93 23.67
N LEU A 114 16.26 10.74 24.12
CA LEU A 114 16.47 10.45 25.54
C LEU A 114 17.73 11.09 26.10
N ASP A 115 18.78 11.23 25.29
CA ASP A 115 20.06 11.77 25.74
C ASP A 115 19.98 13.30 25.84
N ALA A 116 19.31 13.95 24.88
CA ALA A 116 19.09 15.40 24.87
C ALA A 116 17.89 15.84 25.72
N GLY A 117 16.92 14.94 25.97
CA GLY A 117 15.71 15.25 26.74
C GLY A 117 14.73 16.19 26.00
N GLU A 118 14.74 16.18 24.67
CA GLU A 118 13.94 17.07 23.83
C GLU A 118 13.30 16.36 22.62
N ARG A 119 12.59 17.13 21.79
CA ARG A 119 11.95 16.59 20.59
C ARG A 119 13.01 16.16 19.57
N GLY A 120 12.93 14.90 19.14
CA GLY A 120 13.77 14.32 18.08
C GLY A 120 12.99 13.99 16.81
N SER A 121 13.72 13.61 15.76
CA SER A 121 13.12 13.10 14.52
C SER A 121 12.79 11.61 14.63
N ARG A 122 11.60 11.20 14.19
CA ARG A 122 11.23 9.77 14.11
C ARG A 122 12.04 8.98 13.09
N SER A 123 12.59 9.65 12.08
CA SER A 123 13.28 8.99 10.95
C SER A 123 14.55 8.27 11.39
N VAL A 124 15.18 8.73 12.48
CA VAL A 124 16.46 8.19 12.98
C VAL A 124 16.41 6.68 13.25
N HIS A 125 15.24 6.19 13.71
CA HIS A 125 15.05 4.79 14.09
C HIS A 125 15.15 3.85 12.89
N ALA A 126 14.63 4.26 11.73
CA ALA A 126 14.67 3.47 10.51
C ALA A 126 15.93 3.75 9.69
N GLU A 127 16.34 5.01 9.60
CA GLU A 127 17.50 5.45 8.82
C GLU A 127 18.79 4.71 9.23
N ALA A 128 19.08 4.63 10.52
CA ALA A 128 20.28 3.95 11.02
C ALA A 128 20.32 2.45 10.69
N LEU A 129 19.15 1.79 10.66
CA LEU A 129 19.04 0.37 10.30
C LEU A 129 19.17 0.16 8.79
N LEU A 130 18.49 1.00 8.01
CA LEU A 130 18.49 0.92 6.55
C LEU A 130 19.86 1.25 5.96
N THR A 131 20.52 2.31 6.41
CA THR A 131 21.88 2.65 5.95
C THR A 131 22.85 1.51 6.24
N ARG A 132 22.77 0.92 7.45
CA ARG A 132 23.60 -0.24 7.81
C ARG A 132 23.29 -1.48 6.96
N LEU A 133 22.02 -1.72 6.64
CA LEU A 133 21.58 -2.89 5.88
C LEU A 133 21.92 -2.78 4.39
N LEU A 134 21.76 -1.59 3.82
CA LEU A 134 21.89 -1.32 2.39
C LEU A 134 23.28 -0.82 1.99
N GLY A 135 24.08 -0.33 2.95
CA GLY A 135 25.34 0.34 2.68
C GLY A 135 25.16 1.74 2.06
N SER A 136 23.96 2.34 2.17
CA SER A 136 23.69 3.69 1.66
C SER A 136 24.18 4.77 2.61
N GLU A 137 24.43 5.97 2.08
CA GLU A 137 24.87 7.13 2.88
C GLU A 137 23.76 7.69 3.78
N ALA A 138 22.52 7.62 3.32
CA ALA A 138 21.32 8.03 4.03
C ALA A 138 20.14 7.14 3.63
N ALA A 139 19.07 7.17 4.42
CA ALA A 139 17.84 6.47 4.09
C ALA A 139 16.62 7.17 4.70
N THR A 140 15.50 7.15 3.99
CA THR A 140 14.23 7.68 4.50
C THR A 140 13.09 6.71 4.20
N VAL A 141 12.08 6.72 5.06
CA VAL A 141 10.87 5.90 4.91
C VAL A 141 9.67 6.83 4.80
N VAL A 142 8.89 6.62 3.75
CA VAL A 142 7.63 7.32 3.52
C VAL A 142 6.48 6.31 3.46
N ASN A 143 5.26 6.80 3.27
CA ASN A 143 4.04 5.99 3.35
C ASN A 143 4.08 4.71 2.49
N ASN A 144 4.57 4.80 1.25
CA ASN A 144 4.75 3.67 0.34
C ASN A 144 5.68 4.07 -0.81
N ASN A 145 6.02 3.11 -1.69
CA ASN A 145 6.90 3.37 -2.82
C ASN A 145 6.37 4.44 -3.79
N ALA A 146 5.05 4.51 -4.00
CA ALA A 146 4.46 5.54 -4.86
C ALA A 146 4.75 6.96 -4.32
N ALA A 147 4.62 7.14 -3.01
CA ALA A 147 5.00 8.37 -2.34
C ALA A 147 6.52 8.62 -2.38
N ALA A 148 7.33 7.55 -2.38
CA ALA A 148 8.79 7.67 -2.50
C ALA A 148 9.20 8.20 -3.88
N VAL A 149 8.64 7.63 -4.95
CA VAL A 149 8.86 8.10 -6.33
C VAL A 149 8.36 9.54 -6.49
N LEU A 150 7.17 9.85 -5.98
CA LEU A 150 6.63 11.21 -6.01
C LEU A 150 7.57 12.19 -5.28
N LEU A 151 7.98 11.88 -4.06
CA LEU A 151 8.86 12.73 -3.26
C LEU A 151 10.23 12.92 -3.92
N MET A 152 10.83 11.84 -4.42
CA MET A 152 12.11 11.85 -5.13
C MET A 152 12.05 12.80 -6.34
N LEU A 153 11.03 12.66 -7.18
CA LEU A 153 10.88 13.51 -8.37
C LEU A 153 10.51 14.95 -8.03
N SER A 154 9.65 15.18 -7.03
CA SER A 154 9.31 16.54 -6.59
C SER A 154 10.49 17.27 -5.96
N ALA A 155 11.34 16.57 -5.21
CA ALA A 155 12.49 17.18 -4.56
C ALA A 155 13.63 17.47 -5.57
N LEU A 156 13.86 16.58 -6.54
CA LEU A 156 15.03 16.63 -7.41
C LEU A 156 14.74 17.21 -8.81
N CYS A 157 13.51 17.10 -9.31
CA CYS A 157 13.19 17.27 -10.72
C CYS A 157 12.04 18.25 -11.01
N ASN A 158 11.50 18.95 -10.00
CA ASN A 158 10.37 19.84 -10.19
C ASN A 158 10.63 20.92 -11.25
N GLY A 159 9.75 20.99 -12.27
CA GLY A 159 9.83 21.92 -13.39
C GLY A 159 10.85 21.55 -14.48
N ARG A 160 11.63 20.48 -14.28
CA ARG A 160 12.72 20.02 -15.15
C ARG A 160 12.41 18.69 -15.81
N GLU A 161 13.20 18.32 -16.80
CA GLU A 161 13.00 17.11 -17.61
C GLU A 161 13.58 15.86 -16.95
N VAL A 162 12.84 14.77 -16.99
CA VAL A 162 13.27 13.45 -16.50
C VAL A 162 13.14 12.46 -17.64
N ILE A 163 14.27 11.86 -18.01
CA ILE A 163 14.35 10.92 -19.12
C ILE A 163 14.02 9.52 -18.61
N ILE A 164 13.11 8.82 -19.28
CA ILE A 164 12.68 7.45 -18.95
C ILE A 164 12.40 6.65 -20.22
N SER A 165 12.67 5.35 -20.22
CA SER A 165 12.29 4.48 -21.35
C SER A 165 10.76 4.37 -21.50
N ARG A 166 10.27 4.39 -22.74
CA ARG A 166 8.86 4.07 -23.06
C ARG A 166 8.43 2.69 -22.53
N GLY A 167 9.35 1.73 -22.48
CA GLY A 167 9.09 0.39 -21.95
C GLY A 167 8.88 0.35 -20.43
N GLN A 168 9.20 1.43 -19.72
CA GLN A 168 9.13 1.55 -18.27
C GLN A 168 7.96 2.43 -17.78
N LEU A 169 7.09 2.89 -18.68
CA LEU A 169 5.87 3.63 -18.33
C LEU A 169 4.78 2.68 -17.82
N VAL A 170 5.04 2.10 -16.65
CA VAL A 170 4.27 0.98 -16.09
C VAL A 170 3.04 1.43 -15.30
N GLU A 171 2.04 0.55 -15.25
CA GLU A 171 0.91 0.61 -14.34
C GLU A 171 1.00 -0.57 -13.35
N ILE A 172 1.01 -0.26 -12.05
CA ILE A 172 1.17 -1.25 -10.97
C ILE A 172 -0.08 -1.23 -10.09
N GLY A 173 -0.68 -2.40 -9.89
CA GLY A 173 -1.89 -2.55 -9.08
C GLY A 173 -3.10 -1.87 -9.73
N GLY A 174 -3.93 -1.19 -8.92
CA GLY A 174 -5.19 -0.58 -9.36
C GLY A 174 -5.20 0.94 -9.46
N GLY A 175 -4.04 1.59 -9.62
CA GLY A 175 -4.01 3.05 -9.74
C GLY A 175 -2.65 3.75 -9.68
N PHE A 176 -1.53 3.03 -9.51
CA PHE A 176 -0.21 3.64 -9.66
C PHE A 176 0.23 3.57 -11.12
N ARG A 177 0.40 4.73 -11.75
CA ARG A 177 0.89 4.87 -13.12
C ARG A 177 2.08 5.82 -13.09
N VAL A 178 3.25 5.35 -13.54
CA VAL A 178 4.47 6.16 -13.54
C VAL A 178 4.26 7.53 -14.22
N PRO A 179 3.60 7.63 -15.39
CA PRO A 179 3.32 8.93 -16.01
C PRO A 179 2.51 9.88 -15.13
N ASP A 180 1.51 9.35 -14.42
CA ASP A 180 0.61 10.17 -13.58
C ASP A 180 1.36 10.69 -12.34
N VAL A 181 2.25 9.87 -11.75
CA VAL A 181 3.11 10.28 -10.63
C VAL A 181 4.16 11.29 -11.07
N MET A 182 4.78 11.10 -12.23
CA MET A 182 5.70 12.09 -12.79
C MET A 182 5.00 13.43 -13.02
N ALA A 183 3.80 13.43 -13.61
CA ALA A 183 3.02 14.65 -13.81
C ALA A 183 2.67 15.35 -12.49
N GLN A 184 2.25 14.59 -11.46
CA GLN A 184 1.94 15.14 -10.13
C GLN A 184 3.19 15.68 -9.41
N SER A 185 4.36 15.09 -9.67
CA SER A 185 5.60 15.53 -9.04
C SER A 185 6.08 16.91 -9.50
N GLY A 186 5.56 17.39 -10.64
CA GLY A 186 6.03 18.59 -11.33
C GLY A 186 7.18 18.33 -12.30
N ALA A 187 7.70 17.10 -12.38
CA ALA A 187 8.68 16.70 -13.38
C ALA A 187 8.05 16.64 -14.79
N LYS A 188 8.84 17.00 -15.80
CA LYS A 188 8.46 16.88 -17.22
C LYS A 188 8.98 15.56 -17.77
N LEU A 189 8.07 14.65 -18.10
CA LEU A 189 8.41 13.35 -18.65
C LEU A 189 9.00 13.48 -20.07
N VAL A 190 10.19 12.94 -20.27
CA VAL A 190 10.84 12.80 -21.58
C VAL A 190 11.04 11.32 -21.86
N GLU A 191 10.20 10.76 -22.74
CA GLU A 191 10.20 9.34 -23.06
C GLU A 191 11.11 9.00 -24.24
N VAL A 192 12.00 8.04 -24.04
CA VAL A 192 13.00 7.61 -25.04
C VAL A 192 12.85 6.15 -25.45
N GLY A 193 13.50 5.77 -26.54
CA GLY A 193 13.46 4.42 -27.08
C GLY A 193 12.07 4.00 -27.56
N THR A 194 11.83 2.69 -27.50
CA THR A 194 10.55 2.05 -27.86
C THR A 194 10.11 1.11 -26.74
N THR A 195 8.87 0.61 -26.81
CA THR A 195 8.31 -0.28 -25.78
C THR A 195 9.19 -1.48 -25.48
N ASN A 196 9.73 -2.14 -26.51
CA ASN A 196 10.51 -3.35 -26.35
C ASN A 196 12.03 -3.11 -26.39
N ARG A 197 12.50 -2.07 -27.08
CA ARG A 197 13.94 -1.79 -27.24
C ARG A 197 14.27 -0.35 -26.91
N THR A 198 15.14 -0.17 -25.93
CA THR A 198 15.77 1.10 -25.61
C THR A 198 17.27 0.89 -25.60
N HIS A 199 18.00 1.85 -26.14
CA HIS A 199 19.46 1.83 -26.23
C HIS A 199 20.04 3.03 -25.48
N LEU A 200 21.31 2.93 -25.07
CA LEU A 200 22.00 4.00 -24.33
C LEU A 200 21.97 5.33 -25.11
N ARG A 201 22.15 5.28 -26.44
CA ARG A 201 22.06 6.44 -27.33
C ARG A 201 20.71 7.16 -27.30
N ASP A 202 19.63 6.45 -26.97
CA ASP A 202 18.29 7.05 -26.91
C ASP A 202 18.18 7.96 -25.69
N TYR A 203 18.83 7.60 -24.57
CA TYR A 203 18.98 8.46 -23.40
C TYR A 203 19.91 9.62 -23.69
N GLU A 204 21.11 9.35 -24.21
CA GLU A 204 22.13 10.37 -24.51
C GLU A 204 21.59 11.48 -25.42
N ALA A 205 20.86 11.12 -26.49
CA ALA A 205 20.30 12.07 -27.43
C ALA A 205 19.20 12.98 -26.85
N ALA A 206 18.61 12.60 -25.71
CA ALA A 206 17.55 13.37 -25.05
C ALA A 206 18.07 14.31 -23.96
N ILE A 207 19.34 14.16 -23.55
CA ILE A 207 19.96 15.03 -22.55
C ILE A 207 20.13 16.45 -23.10
N ASN A 208 19.65 17.43 -22.35
CA ASN A 208 19.78 18.86 -22.63
C ASN A 208 19.86 19.67 -21.32
N GLU A 209 19.93 21.00 -21.42
CA GLU A 209 20.06 21.89 -20.26
C GLU A 209 18.91 21.81 -19.26
N ASN A 210 17.72 21.38 -19.70
CA ASN A 210 16.55 21.22 -18.86
C ASN A 210 16.50 19.86 -18.15
N THR A 211 17.34 18.89 -18.54
CA THR A 211 17.38 17.56 -17.93
C THR A 211 17.85 17.63 -16.47
N ALA A 212 17.06 17.06 -15.56
CA ALA A 212 17.35 16.97 -14.14
C ALA A 212 17.80 15.58 -13.70
N ALA A 213 17.35 14.51 -14.37
CA ALA A 213 17.68 13.15 -14.00
C ALA A 213 17.39 12.16 -15.13
N ILE A 214 17.99 10.98 -15.03
CA ILE A 214 17.53 9.76 -15.70
C ILE A 214 16.76 8.93 -14.67
N LEU A 215 15.56 8.48 -15.01
CA LEU A 215 14.75 7.59 -14.18
C LEU A 215 14.66 6.21 -14.84
N VAL A 216 14.93 5.18 -14.06
CA VAL A 216 14.71 3.78 -14.40
C VAL A 216 13.59 3.23 -13.52
N ALA A 217 12.60 2.56 -14.10
CA ALA A 217 11.57 1.85 -13.33
C ALA A 217 11.58 0.36 -13.65
N HIS A 218 11.66 -0.48 -12.62
CA HIS A 218 11.70 -1.94 -12.74
C HIS A 218 10.34 -2.53 -13.12
N HIS A 219 10.34 -3.53 -14.02
CA HIS A 219 9.14 -4.27 -14.43
C HIS A 219 8.67 -5.28 -13.36
N SER A 220 8.23 -4.79 -12.21
CA SER A 220 7.91 -5.65 -11.05
C SER A 220 6.63 -6.52 -11.20
N ASN A 221 5.77 -6.24 -12.17
CA ASN A 221 4.47 -6.93 -12.35
C ASN A 221 4.22 -7.51 -13.75
N PHE A 222 5.16 -7.37 -14.69
CA PHE A 222 5.09 -7.99 -16.00
C PHE A 222 6.49 -8.23 -16.57
N LYS A 223 6.58 -8.98 -17.67
CA LYS A 223 7.84 -9.17 -18.40
C LYS A 223 7.62 -8.95 -19.89
N ILE A 224 8.59 -8.34 -20.56
CA ILE A 224 8.63 -8.23 -22.02
C ILE A 224 9.47 -9.39 -22.55
N ILE A 225 8.89 -10.25 -23.38
CA ILE A 225 9.55 -11.44 -23.94
C ILE A 225 9.67 -11.28 -25.46
N GLY A 226 10.82 -11.68 -26.02
CA GLY A 226 11.09 -11.64 -27.45
C GLY A 226 12.25 -10.71 -27.78
N PHE A 227 12.10 -9.88 -28.81
CA PHE A 227 13.12 -8.90 -29.21
C PHE A 227 13.11 -7.69 -28.29
N THR A 228 13.75 -7.83 -27.12
CA THR A 228 13.89 -6.77 -26.13
C THR A 228 15.35 -6.38 -25.91
N THR A 229 15.58 -5.12 -25.56
CA THR A 229 16.90 -4.58 -25.23
C THR A 229 16.73 -3.41 -24.27
N GLU A 230 17.54 -3.36 -23.24
CA GLU A 230 17.59 -2.28 -22.25
C GLU A 230 19.06 -2.09 -21.84
N PRO A 231 19.54 -0.85 -21.64
CA PRO A 231 20.88 -0.63 -21.11
C PRO A 231 21.00 -1.16 -19.68
N GLU A 232 22.19 -1.60 -19.30
CA GLU A 232 22.46 -1.98 -17.91
C GLU A 232 22.44 -0.74 -17.00
N LEU A 233 22.09 -0.91 -15.72
CA LEU A 233 22.05 0.21 -14.76
C LEU A 233 23.40 0.93 -14.66
N ALA A 234 24.51 0.18 -14.70
CA ALA A 234 25.86 0.76 -14.66
C ALA A 234 26.16 1.64 -15.88
N GLU A 235 25.72 1.26 -17.08
CA GLU A 235 25.90 2.06 -18.29
C GLU A 235 25.10 3.38 -18.20
N LEU A 236 23.90 3.33 -17.60
CA LEU A 236 23.08 4.52 -17.37
C LEU A 236 23.66 5.42 -16.28
N ALA A 237 24.27 4.84 -15.24
CA ALA A 237 24.93 5.61 -14.19
C ALA A 237 26.14 6.35 -14.75
N GLU A 238 26.98 5.67 -15.52
CA GLU A 238 28.13 6.27 -16.21
C GLU A 238 27.68 7.42 -17.14
N LEU A 239 26.62 7.21 -17.94
CA LEU A 239 26.06 8.26 -18.79
C LEU A 239 25.52 9.45 -17.97
N ALA A 240 24.73 9.19 -16.92
CA ALA A 240 24.15 10.24 -16.08
C ALA A 240 25.26 11.09 -15.44
N HIS A 241 26.24 10.45 -14.81
CA HIS A 241 27.34 11.12 -14.12
C HIS A 241 28.27 11.87 -15.08
N ALA A 242 28.51 11.36 -16.30
CA ALA A 242 29.26 12.07 -17.34
C ALA A 242 28.60 13.43 -17.72
N HIS A 243 27.29 13.54 -17.53
CA HIS A 243 26.51 14.76 -17.76
C HIS A 243 26.15 15.52 -16.47
N ASN A 244 26.70 15.15 -15.32
CA ASN A 244 26.38 15.71 -13.99
C ASN A 244 24.88 15.58 -13.62
N LEU A 245 24.25 14.47 -14.00
CA LEU A 245 22.87 14.13 -13.68
C LEU A 245 22.84 12.95 -12.71
N PRO A 246 21.87 12.89 -11.78
CA PRO A 246 21.63 11.70 -10.98
C PRO A 246 20.90 10.61 -11.80
N LEU A 247 21.21 9.36 -11.48
CA LEU A 247 20.43 8.19 -11.85
C LEU A 247 19.46 7.83 -10.72
N LEU A 248 18.16 7.91 -11.01
CA LEU A 248 17.08 7.57 -10.10
C LEU A 248 16.52 6.20 -10.46
N TYR A 249 16.31 5.34 -9.46
CA TYR A 249 15.82 3.98 -9.68
C TYR A 249 14.59 3.67 -8.83
N ASP A 250 13.45 3.46 -9.48
CA ASP A 250 12.29 2.79 -8.90
C ASP A 250 12.47 1.28 -9.04
N GLN A 251 13.13 0.68 -8.06
CA GLN A 251 13.35 -0.76 -7.97
C GLN A 251 12.02 -1.48 -7.64
N GLY A 252 11.21 -0.88 -6.78
CA GLY A 252 9.80 -1.22 -6.60
C GLY A 252 9.46 -2.52 -5.85
N SER A 253 10.25 -3.60 -5.97
CA SER A 253 9.96 -4.90 -5.33
C SER A 253 10.49 -5.03 -3.91
N GLY A 254 11.53 -4.28 -3.53
CA GLY A 254 12.11 -4.33 -2.19
C GLY A 254 12.98 -5.55 -1.91
N ALA A 255 13.39 -6.29 -2.95
CA ALA A 255 14.30 -7.42 -2.78
C ALA A 255 15.63 -6.96 -2.17
N LEU A 256 15.99 -7.55 -1.02
CA LEU A 256 17.23 -7.24 -0.30
C LEU A 256 18.28 -8.35 -0.41
N LEU A 257 17.85 -9.55 -0.78
CA LEU A 257 18.69 -10.74 -0.84
C LEU A 257 18.65 -11.33 -2.25
N ASP A 258 19.76 -11.96 -2.65
CA ASP A 258 19.77 -12.77 -3.86
C ASP A 258 18.75 -13.90 -3.72
N THR A 259 17.83 -13.97 -4.68
CA THR A 259 16.73 -14.92 -4.71
C THR A 259 17.16 -16.28 -5.27
N ALA A 260 18.27 -16.35 -6.02
CA ALA A 260 18.74 -17.57 -6.69
C ALA A 260 19.08 -18.72 -5.71
N PRO A 261 19.75 -18.48 -4.56
CA PRO A 261 19.99 -19.52 -3.54
C PRO A 261 18.72 -20.18 -2.99
N TYR A 262 17.57 -19.52 -3.13
CA TYR A 262 16.26 -20.03 -2.70
C TYR A 262 15.49 -20.75 -3.82
N GLY A 263 16.12 -20.98 -4.97
CA GLY A 263 15.49 -21.66 -6.12
C GLY A 263 14.51 -20.78 -6.91
N LEU A 264 14.58 -19.46 -6.71
CA LEU A 264 13.77 -18.49 -7.43
C LEU A 264 14.56 -17.87 -8.60
N ALA A 265 13.84 -17.31 -9.57
CA ALA A 265 14.48 -16.48 -10.59
C ALA A 265 15.10 -15.24 -9.94
N HIS A 266 16.23 -14.79 -10.47
CA HIS A 266 16.89 -13.57 -10.01
C HIS A 266 15.94 -12.37 -10.09
N GLU A 267 15.85 -11.64 -8.99
CA GLU A 267 15.14 -10.38 -8.85
C GLU A 267 16.18 -9.30 -8.49
N PRO A 268 16.26 -8.18 -9.23
CA PRO A 268 17.23 -7.14 -8.94
C PRO A 268 17.07 -6.64 -7.51
N THR A 269 18.15 -6.57 -6.75
CA THR A 269 18.12 -6.17 -5.35
C THR A 269 18.38 -4.68 -5.17
N VAL A 270 17.92 -4.12 -4.05
CA VAL A 270 18.22 -2.72 -3.69
C VAL A 270 19.73 -2.46 -3.62
N PRO A 271 20.57 -3.32 -3.00
CA PRO A 271 22.02 -3.14 -3.02
C PRO A 271 22.64 -3.23 -4.42
N GLU A 272 22.12 -4.08 -5.32
CA GLU A 272 22.60 -4.11 -6.71
C GLU A 272 22.36 -2.79 -7.45
N GLY A 273 21.21 -2.17 -7.23
CA GLY A 273 20.93 -0.83 -7.77
C GLY A 273 21.91 0.22 -7.27
N LEU A 274 22.17 0.26 -5.96
CA LEU A 274 23.15 1.18 -5.36
C LEU A 274 24.57 0.91 -5.88
N ASN A 275 24.99 -0.36 -5.93
CA ASN A 275 26.32 -0.75 -6.41
C ASN A 275 26.52 -0.50 -7.91
N ALA A 276 25.44 -0.47 -8.69
CA ALA A 276 25.47 -0.07 -10.10
C ALA A 276 25.63 1.44 -10.30
N GLY A 277 25.61 2.26 -9.24
CA GLY A 277 25.79 3.70 -9.31
C GLY A 277 24.50 4.51 -9.32
N CYS A 278 23.36 3.93 -8.93
CA CYS A 278 22.13 4.71 -8.74
C CYS A 278 22.28 5.62 -7.52
N ASP A 279 21.98 6.92 -7.69
CA ASP A 279 22.07 7.92 -6.63
C ASP A 279 20.90 7.85 -5.63
N VAL A 280 19.72 7.47 -6.11
CA VAL A 280 18.53 7.24 -5.26
C VAL A 280 17.79 6.00 -5.74
N VAL A 281 17.57 5.06 -4.80
CA VAL A 281 16.78 3.83 -5.04
C VAL A 281 15.53 3.86 -4.18
N THR A 282 14.36 3.63 -4.78
CA THR A 282 13.06 3.56 -4.11
C THR A 282 12.45 2.16 -4.26
N PHE A 283 11.80 1.66 -3.20
CA PHE A 283 11.21 0.33 -3.19
C PHE A 283 10.06 0.20 -2.18
N SER A 284 9.26 -0.88 -2.31
CA SER A 284 8.17 -1.21 -1.38
C SER A 284 8.70 -2.03 -0.20
N GLY A 285 8.22 -1.79 1.02
CA GLY A 285 8.61 -2.56 2.21
C GLY A 285 7.75 -3.80 2.50
N ASP A 286 6.73 -4.07 1.69
CA ASP A 286 5.69 -5.08 1.93
C ASP A 286 5.51 -6.06 0.76
N LYS A 287 6.52 -6.15 -0.12
CA LYS A 287 6.60 -7.10 -1.23
C LYS A 287 7.73 -8.08 -0.96
#